data_AF-A0A524EWR8-F1
#
_entry.id   AF-A0A524EWR8-F1
#
_cell.length_a   1.000
_cell.length_b   1.000
_cell.length_c   1.000
_cell.angle_alpha   90.00
_cell.angle_beta   90.00
_cell.angle_gamma   90.00
#
_symmetry.space_group_name_H-M   'P 1'
#
loop_
_entity.id
_entity.type
_entity.pdbx_description
1 polymer ?
#
loop_
_entity_poly.entity_id
_entity_poly.type
_entity_poly.pdbx_seq_one_letter_code
_entity_poly.pdbx_strand_id
1 'polypeptide(L)'
;MDYKQFRNGFLSTTVLLAIFSITFLISSILLKPYIALEPADRDIIVILSGIDILFCIYWLIEGLYLKKVFKLEDKNVIKFGKRIAIGTVLYLPNFILFCFLFLKELHNLLIMMLLLLLVIKAFLLGIIFKEVYDLVFQNSQDRKFELTQNRKLYFDI
;
A
#
# COMPACT_ATOMS: atom_id res chain seq x y z
N MET A 1 -13.06 -2.19 -11.25
CA MET A 1 -12.86 -3.52 -10.58
C MET A 1 -14.04 -3.82 -9.65
N ASP A 2 -14.35 -5.08 -9.30
CA ASP A 2 -15.36 -5.36 -8.27
C ASP A 2 -14.93 -4.76 -6.92
N TYR A 3 -15.81 -3.98 -6.29
CA TYR A 3 -15.57 -3.31 -5.00
C TYR A 3 -15.07 -4.27 -3.91
N LYS A 4 -15.64 -5.49 -3.82
CA LYS A 4 -15.27 -6.46 -2.80
C LYS A 4 -13.87 -7.00 -3.05
N GLN A 5 -13.52 -7.25 -4.32
CA GLN A 5 -12.17 -7.66 -4.71
C GLN A 5 -11.15 -6.54 -4.43
N PHE A 6 -11.50 -5.29 -4.73
CA PHE A 6 -10.66 -4.13 -4.42
C PHE A 6 -10.40 -4.00 -2.94
N ARG A 7 -11.45 -3.93 -2.13
CA ARG A 7 -11.32 -3.79 -0.68
C ARG A 7 -10.51 -4.93 -0.08
N ASN A 8 -10.76 -6.17 -0.50
CA ASN A 8 -10.04 -7.33 0.03
C ASN A 8 -8.57 -7.30 -0.36
N GLY A 9 -8.25 -7.07 -1.64
CA GLY A 9 -6.87 -6.97 -2.12
C GLY A 9 -6.10 -5.80 -1.51
N PHE A 10 -6.75 -4.64 -1.39
CA PHE A 10 -6.16 -3.46 -0.75
C PHE A 10 -5.85 -3.70 0.73
N LEU A 11 -6.82 -4.21 1.50
CA LEU A 11 -6.64 -4.49 2.92
C LEU A 11 -5.63 -5.62 3.16
N SER A 12 -5.73 -6.74 2.43
CA SER A 12 -4.82 -7.87 2.62
C SER A 12 -3.37 -7.50 2.31
N THR A 13 -3.13 -6.78 1.21
CA THR A 13 -1.79 -6.36 0.82
C THR A 13 -1.24 -5.32 1.81
N THR A 14 -2.08 -4.43 2.34
CA THR A 14 -1.66 -3.48 3.38
C THR A 14 -1.28 -4.18 4.69
N VAL A 15 -2.06 -5.19 5.13
CA VAL A 15 -1.74 -5.99 6.32
C VAL A 15 -0.44 -6.76 6.12
N LEU A 16 -0.27 -7.40 4.95
CA LEU A 16 0.98 -8.09 4.61
C LEU A 16 2.17 -7.13 4.65
N LEU A 17 2.04 -5.95 4.04
CA LEU A 17 3.10 -4.93 4.07
C LEU A 17 3.44 -4.54 5.51
N ALA A 18 2.44 -4.32 6.37
CA ALA A 18 2.66 -3.98 7.77
C ALA A 18 3.42 -5.08 8.52
N ILE A 19 2.99 -6.34 8.41
CA ILE A 19 3.63 -7.48 9.08
C ILE A 19 5.09 -7.60 8.62
N PHE A 20 5.32 -7.65 7.31
CA PHE A 20 6.67 -7.82 6.78
C PHE A 20 7.57 -6.60 7.08
N SER A 21 7.03 -5.39 7.15
CA SER A 21 7.80 -4.19 7.51
C SER A 21 8.21 -4.21 8.98
N ILE A 22 7.31 -4.65 9.87
CA ILE A 22 7.62 -4.85 11.30
C ILE A 22 8.67 -5.96 11.45
N THR A 23 8.52 -7.09 10.75
CA THR A 23 9.51 -8.17 10.80
C THR A 23 10.86 -7.69 10.29
N PHE A 24 10.92 -6.97 9.17
CA PHE A 24 12.18 -6.45 8.62
C PHE A 24 12.84 -5.43 9.57
N LEU A 25 12.06 -4.56 10.20
CA LEU A 25 12.55 -3.64 11.24
C LEU A 25 13.15 -4.40 12.42
N ILE A 26 12.42 -5.37 12.98
CA ILE A 26 12.89 -6.16 14.14
C ILE A 26 14.14 -6.96 13.76
N SER A 27 14.13 -7.61 12.60
CA SER A 27 15.27 -8.37 12.09
C SER A 27 16.52 -7.49 11.94
N SER A 28 16.38 -6.26 11.43
CA SER A 28 17.52 -5.33 11.30
C SER A 28 18.15 -4.95 12.64
N ILE A 29 17.37 -4.96 13.73
CA ILE A 29 17.84 -4.61 15.08
C ILE A 29 18.41 -5.85 15.79
N LEU A 30 17.66 -6.95 15.82
CA LEU A 30 18.00 -8.16 16.57
C LEU A 30 19.12 -8.98 15.93
N LEU A 31 19.22 -8.96 14.60
CA LEU A 31 20.25 -9.72 13.89
C LEU A 31 21.58 -8.99 13.77
N LYS A 32 21.72 -7.80 14.36
CA LYS A 32 22.99 -7.04 14.41
C LYS A 32 24.21 -7.88 14.84
N PRO A 33 24.16 -8.78 15.84
CA PRO A 33 25.32 -9.59 16.21
C PRO A 33 25.58 -10.77 15.26
N TYR A 34 24.63 -11.12 14.38
CA TYR A 34 24.70 -12.28 13.48
C TYR A 34 24.92 -11.89 12.02
N ILE A 35 24.58 -10.67 11.67
CA ILE A 35 24.68 -10.10 10.34
C ILE A 35 25.59 -8.89 10.45
N ALA A 36 26.69 -8.88 9.70
CA ALA A 36 27.58 -7.73 9.57
C ALA A 36 26.89 -6.60 8.79
N LEU A 37 25.86 -6.01 9.40
CA LEU A 37 25.09 -4.89 8.85
C LEU A 37 25.73 -3.60 9.36
N GLU A 38 26.13 -2.73 8.43
CA GLU A 38 26.66 -1.43 8.80
C GLU A 38 25.60 -0.61 9.57
N PRO A 39 25.99 0.14 10.60
CA PRO A 39 25.04 0.96 11.36
C PRO A 39 24.22 1.92 10.49
N ALA A 40 24.83 2.47 9.44
CA ALA A 40 24.15 3.38 8.51
C ALA A 40 23.04 2.68 7.72
N ASP A 41 23.30 1.47 7.20
CA ASP A 41 22.31 0.70 6.46
C ASP A 41 21.16 0.24 7.34
N ARG A 42 21.46 -0.16 8.58
CA ARG A 42 20.45 -0.45 9.59
C ARG A 42 19.55 0.75 9.83
N ASP A 43 20.12 1.93 10.05
CA ASP A 43 19.35 3.12 10.37
C ASP A 43 18.44 3.52 9.20
N ILE A 44 18.92 3.38 7.95
CA ILE A 44 18.09 3.56 6.75
C ILE A 44 16.94 2.54 6.72
N ILE A 45 17.21 1.25 6.96
CA ILE A 45 16.18 0.20 7.00
C ILE A 45 15.12 0.53 8.04
N VAL A 46 15.52 0.91 9.26
CA VAL A 46 14.61 1.26 10.35
C VAL A 46 13.73 2.45 9.96
N ILE A 47 14.31 3.50 9.36
CA ILE A 47 13.56 4.68 8.92
C ILE A 47 12.52 4.30 7.86
N LEU A 48 12.93 3.57 6.81
CA LEU A 48 12.03 3.21 5.71
C LEU A 48 10.92 2.27 6.16
N SER A 49 11.23 1.29 7.02
CA SER A 49 10.22 0.42 7.62
C SER A 49 9.29 1.17 8.56
N GLY A 50 9.79 2.16 9.30
CA GLY A 50 8.96 3.06 10.10
C GLY A 50 7.96 3.83 9.24
N ILE A 51 8.41 4.37 8.10
CA ILE A 51 7.54 5.05 7.13
C ILE A 51 6.51 4.07 6.55
N ASP A 52 6.91 2.84 6.19
CA ASP A 52 5.97 1.81 5.73
C ASP A 52 4.85 1.55 6.74
N ILE A 53 5.20 1.40 8.02
CA ILE A 53 4.21 1.16 9.09
C ILE A 53 3.23 2.33 9.20
N LEU A 54 3.72 3.57 9.15
CA LEU A 54 2.86 4.77 9.21
C LEU A 54 1.88 4.83 8.03
N PHE A 55 2.35 4.56 6.81
CA PHE A 55 1.49 4.53 5.62
C PHE A 55 0.53 3.34 5.64
N CYS A 56 0.94 2.19 6.17
CA CYS A 56 0.04 1.06 6.38
C CYS A 56 -1.12 1.42 7.32
N ILE A 57 -0.85 2.14 8.42
CA ILE A 57 -1.91 2.61 9.32
C ILE A 57 -2.87 3.53 8.56
N TYR A 58 -2.33 4.50 7.81
CA TYR A 58 -3.12 5.40 6.98
C TYR A 58 -4.03 4.63 5.99
N TRP A 59 -3.46 3.70 5.23
CA TRP A 59 -4.21 2.90 4.25
C TRP A 59 -5.20 1.93 4.89
N LEU A 60 -4.90 1.34 6.04
CA LEU A 60 -5.87 0.52 6.79
C LEU A 60 -7.08 1.35 7.19
N ILE A 61 -6.87 2.57 7.70
CA ILE A 61 -7.95 3.48 8.04
C ILE A 61 -8.81 3.75 6.80
N GLU A 62 -8.20 4.20 5.71
CA GLU A 62 -8.91 4.45 4.43
C GLU A 62 -9.68 3.21 3.95
N GLY A 63 -9.07 2.02 4.07
CA GLY A 63 -9.65 0.75 3.64
C GLY A 63 -10.84 0.30 4.48
N LEU A 64 -10.88 0.66 5.77
CA LEU A 64 -12.05 0.44 6.63
C LEU A 64 -13.20 1.40 6.29
N TYR A 65 -12.89 2.63 5.87
CA TYR A 65 -13.89 3.62 5.44
C TYR A 65 -14.45 3.39 4.05
N LEU A 66 -13.81 2.55 3.20
CA LEU A 66 -14.26 2.23 1.84
C LEU A 66 -15.74 1.89 1.74
N LYS A 67 -16.24 1.05 2.66
CA LYS A 67 -17.64 0.62 2.67
C LYS A 67 -18.61 1.80 2.82
N LYS A 68 -18.25 2.80 3.62
CA LYS A 68 -19.07 3.99 3.81
C LYS A 68 -18.97 4.89 2.59
N VAL A 69 -17.77 5.08 2.04
CA VAL A 69 -17.52 5.96 0.88
C VAL A 69 -18.28 5.49 -0.36
N PHE A 70 -18.26 4.20 -0.68
CA PHE A 70 -18.92 3.67 -1.89
C PHE A 70 -20.46 3.71 -1.83
N LYS A 71 -21.04 3.84 -0.63
CA LYS A 71 -22.47 4.11 -0.44
C LYS A 71 -22.85 5.57 -0.67
N LEU A 72 -21.90 6.49 -0.61
CA LEU A 72 -22.14 7.93 -0.80
C LEU A 72 -22.21 8.26 -2.29
N GLU A 73 -22.66 9.48 -2.60
CA GLU A 73 -22.67 10.05 -3.95
C GLU A 73 -21.30 10.00 -4.64
N ASP A 74 -21.32 9.94 -5.98
CA ASP A 74 -20.13 9.81 -6.83
C ASP A 74 -19.07 10.89 -6.55
N LYS A 75 -19.49 12.10 -6.18
CA LYS A 75 -18.57 13.20 -5.80
C LYS A 75 -17.67 12.82 -4.62
N ASN A 76 -18.21 12.09 -3.63
CA ASN A 76 -17.46 11.63 -2.46
C ASN A 76 -16.52 10.47 -2.79
N VAL A 77 -16.92 9.60 -3.72
CA VAL A 77 -16.07 8.51 -4.24
C VAL A 77 -14.87 9.08 -4.99
N ILE A 78 -15.07 10.08 -5.86
CA ILE A 78 -13.99 10.77 -6.56
C ILE A 78 -13.06 11.49 -5.56
N LYS A 79 -13.62 12.13 -4.53
CA LYS A 79 -12.84 12.80 -3.48
C LYS A 79 -11.96 11.80 -2.73
N PHE A 80 -12.47 10.59 -2.45
CA PHE A 80 -11.68 9.50 -1.90
C PHE A 80 -10.54 9.08 -2.84
N GLY A 81 -10.83 8.85 -4.13
CA GLY A 81 -9.81 8.50 -5.13
C GLY A 81 -8.68 9.53 -5.20
N LYS A 82 -9.01 10.83 -5.16
CA LYS A 82 -7.99 11.90 -5.11
C LYS A 82 -7.17 11.88 -3.81
N ARG A 83 -7.82 11.64 -2.66
CA ARG A 83 -7.14 11.61 -1.36
C ARG A 83 -6.14 10.46 -1.26
N ILE A 84 -6.55 9.25 -1.65
CA ILE A 84 -5.66 8.08 -1.64
C ILE A 84 -4.52 8.26 -2.65
N ALA A 85 -4.80 8.88 -3.81
CA ALA A 85 -3.75 9.20 -4.79
C ALA A 85 -2.68 10.14 -4.21
N ILE A 86 -3.08 11.22 -3.54
CA ILE A 86 -2.14 12.15 -2.89
C ILE A 86 -1.30 11.43 -1.84
N GLY A 87 -1.95 10.63 -0.97
CA GLY A 87 -1.24 9.84 0.03
C GLY A 87 -0.20 8.90 -0.61
N THR A 88 -0.58 8.20 -1.68
CA THR A 88 0.31 7.28 -2.38
C THR A 88 1.46 7.98 -3.12
N VAL A 89 1.24 9.18 -3.66
CA VAL A 89 2.32 10.00 -4.26
C VAL A 89 3.32 10.43 -3.20
N LEU A 90 2.87 10.77 -1.98
CA LEU A 90 3.77 11.08 -0.85
C LEU A 90 4.57 9.86 -0.36
N TYR A 91 4.06 8.64 -0.60
CA TYR A 91 4.77 7.40 -0.29
C TYR A 91 5.81 7.01 -1.35
N LEU A 92 5.69 7.50 -2.59
CA LEU A 92 6.58 7.13 -3.70
C LEU A 92 8.09 7.32 -3.38
N PRO A 93 8.53 8.42 -2.74
CA PRO A 93 9.93 8.58 -2.34
C PRO A 93 10.43 7.42 -1.47
N ASN A 94 9.61 6.94 -0.53
CA ASN A 94 9.96 5.81 0.32
C ASN A 94 10.11 4.51 -0.49
N PHE A 95 9.23 4.28 -1.48
CA PHE A 95 9.35 3.16 -2.40
C PHE A 95 10.65 3.24 -3.22
N ILE A 96 10.98 4.41 -3.77
CA ILE A 96 12.19 4.62 -4.57
C ILE A 96 13.46 4.37 -3.72
N LEU A 97 13.51 4.90 -2.50
CA LEU A 97 14.62 4.65 -1.58
C LEU A 97 14.77 3.17 -1.22
N PHE A 98 13.64 2.45 -1.10
CA PHE A 98 13.65 1.01 -0.89
C PHE A 98 14.23 0.24 -2.08
N CYS A 99 13.99 0.70 -3.32
CA CYS A 99 14.63 0.13 -4.51
C CYS A 99 16.15 0.36 -4.51
N PHE A 100 16.63 1.51 -4.04
CA PHE A 100 18.07 1.76 -3.93
C PHE A 100 18.77 0.87 -2.90
N LEU A 101 18.10 0.52 -1.80
CA LEU A 101 18.62 -0.46 -0.84
C LEU A 101 18.85 -1.84 -1.45
N PHE A 102 18.05 -2.24 -2.45
CA PHE A 102 18.24 -3.51 -3.15
C PHE A 102 19.58 -3.59 -3.90
N LEU A 103 20.14 -2.45 -4.29
CA LEU A 103 21.43 -2.37 -4.98
C LEU A 103 22.63 -2.39 -4.03
N LYS A 104 22.40 -2.31 -2.72
CA LYS A 104 23.47 -2.40 -1.73
C LYS A 104 23.83 -3.86 -1.46
N GLU A 105 25.10 -4.09 -1.14
CA GLU A 105 25.60 -5.38 -0.68
C GLU A 105 25.12 -5.67 0.75
N LEU A 106 23.91 -6.22 0.85
CA LEU A 106 23.32 -6.67 2.10
C LEU A 106 23.48 -8.18 2.25
N HIS A 107 23.33 -8.68 3.48
CA HIS A 107 23.30 -10.11 3.71
C HIS A 107 22.11 -10.78 3.01
N ASN A 108 22.30 -11.99 2.47
CA ASN A 108 21.31 -12.69 1.64
C ASN A 108 19.91 -12.77 2.26
N LEU A 109 19.82 -13.00 3.58
CA LEU A 109 18.54 -13.03 4.28
C LEU A 109 17.80 -11.68 4.21
N LEU A 110 18.53 -10.57 4.39
CA LEU A 110 17.98 -9.22 4.29
C LEU A 110 17.59 -8.88 2.85
N ILE A 111 18.39 -9.29 1.86
CA ILE A 111 18.04 -9.13 0.44
C ILE A 111 16.74 -9.87 0.12
N MET A 112 16.58 -11.10 0.60
CA MET A 112 15.37 -11.88 0.36
C MET A 112 14.12 -11.22 0.99
N MET A 113 14.24 -10.74 2.24
CA MET A 113 13.15 -10.00 2.90
C MET A 113 12.83 -8.69 2.18
N LEU A 114 13.86 -7.97 1.73
CA LEU A 114 13.72 -6.71 1.01
C LEU A 114 13.05 -6.92 -0.35
N LEU A 115 13.41 -7.97 -1.08
CA LEU A 115 12.76 -8.35 -2.34
C LEU A 115 11.27 -8.64 -2.13
N LEU A 116 10.95 -9.43 -1.10
CA LEU A 116 9.55 -9.76 -0.79
C LEU A 116 8.74 -8.50 -0.44
N LEU A 117 9.31 -7.61 0.38
CA LEU A 117 8.70 -6.32 0.68
C LEU A 117 8.51 -5.46 -0.57
N LEU A 118 9.48 -5.43 -1.48
CA LEU A 118 9.40 -4.66 -2.72
C LEU A 118 8.28 -5.17 -3.63
N VAL A 119 8.12 -6.50 -3.73
CA VAL A 119 7.00 -7.12 -4.46
C VAL A 119 5.66 -6.76 -3.83
N ILE A 120 5.52 -6.86 -2.50
CA ILE A 120 4.29 -6.49 -1.79
C ILE A 120 3.97 -5.00 -2.01
N LYS A 121 4.96 -4.12 -1.91
CA LYS A 121 4.82 -2.68 -2.17
C LYS A 121 4.35 -2.41 -3.60
N ALA A 122 4.98 -3.06 -4.58
CA ALA A 122 4.60 -2.92 -5.98
C ALA A 122 3.16 -3.36 -6.23
N PHE A 123 2.72 -4.48 -5.64
CA PHE A 123 1.33 -4.91 -5.71
C PHE A 123 0.37 -3.91 -5.08
N LEU A 124 0.70 -3.38 -3.89
CA LEU A 124 -0.15 -2.39 -3.22
C LEU A 124 -0.29 -1.11 -4.06
N LEU A 125 0.82 -0.59 -4.58
CA LEU A 125 0.84 0.57 -5.47
C LEU A 125 0.01 0.31 -6.73
N GLY A 126 0.16 -0.86 -7.35
CA GLY A 126 -0.62 -1.26 -8.52
C GLY A 126 -2.12 -1.30 -8.24
N ILE A 127 -2.54 -1.87 -7.11
CA ILE A 127 -3.94 -1.90 -6.67
C ILE A 127 -4.48 -0.48 -6.49
N ILE A 128 -3.74 0.39 -5.80
CA ILE A 128 -4.17 1.77 -5.56
C ILE A 128 -4.24 2.56 -6.86
N PHE A 129 -3.22 2.52 -7.70
CA PHE A 129 -3.20 3.30 -8.94
C PHE A 129 -4.26 2.85 -9.93
N LYS A 130 -4.52 1.54 -10.02
CA LYS A 130 -5.64 1.03 -10.82
C LYS A 130 -6.97 1.61 -10.33
N GLU A 131 -7.23 1.57 -9.03
CA GLU A 131 -8.48 2.12 -8.49
C GLU A 131 -8.57 3.63 -8.67
N VAL A 132 -7.48 4.37 -8.47
CA VAL A 132 -7.43 5.82 -8.72
C VAL A 132 -7.74 6.12 -10.18
N TYR A 133 -7.23 5.32 -11.11
CA TYR A 133 -7.54 5.44 -12.53
C TYR A 133 -9.04 5.24 -12.79
N ASP A 134 -9.61 4.12 -12.33
CA ASP A 134 -11.03 3.79 -12.47
C ASP A 134 -11.92 4.90 -11.87
N LEU A 135 -11.56 5.41 -10.68
CA LEU A 135 -12.38 6.41 -9.97
C LEU A 135 -12.23 7.84 -10.46
N VAL A 136 -11.05 8.26 -10.91
CA VAL A 136 -10.76 9.68 -11.20
C VAL A 136 -10.74 9.94 -12.70
N PHE A 137 -10.13 9.04 -13.49
CA PHE A 137 -9.79 9.27 -14.89
C PHE A 137 -10.70 8.53 -15.88
N GLN A 138 -11.38 7.46 -15.47
CA GLN A 138 -12.34 6.75 -16.32
C GLN A 138 -13.52 7.65 -16.72
N ASN A 139 -14.05 7.40 -17.92
CA ASN A 139 -15.20 8.13 -18.46
C ASN A 139 -16.38 8.16 -17.47
N SER A 140 -17.06 9.30 -17.40
CA SER A 140 -18.12 9.50 -16.40
C SER A 140 -19.30 8.55 -16.55
N GLN A 141 -19.61 8.10 -17.76
CA GLN A 141 -20.68 7.12 -18.01
C GLN A 141 -20.28 5.72 -17.54
N ASP A 142 -19.09 5.24 -17.89
CA ASP A 142 -18.59 3.92 -17.51
C ASP A 142 -18.41 3.81 -15.98
N ARG A 143 -17.84 4.84 -15.35
CA ARG A 143 -17.70 4.92 -13.89
C ARG A 143 -19.06 4.89 -13.19
N LYS A 144 -20.06 5.63 -13.69
CA LYS A 144 -21.41 5.61 -13.12
C LYS A 144 -22.05 4.22 -13.25
N PHE A 145 -21.84 3.55 -14.38
CA PHE A 145 -22.33 2.19 -14.59
C PHE A 145 -21.68 1.20 -13.61
N GLU A 146 -20.35 1.21 -13.49
CA GLU A 146 -19.61 0.34 -12.54
C GLU A 146 -20.00 0.62 -11.08
N LEU A 147 -20.11 1.89 -10.67
CA LEU A 147 -20.54 2.24 -9.31
C LEU A 147 -21.97 1.79 -9.03
N THR A 148 -22.87 1.92 -10.00
CA THR A 148 -24.26 1.47 -9.86
C THR A 148 -24.34 -0.05 -9.75
N GLN A 149 -23.58 -0.80 -10.56
CA GLN A 149 -23.52 -2.25 -10.46
C GLN A 149 -22.97 -2.70 -9.09
N ASN A 150 -21.88 -2.09 -8.62
CA ASN A 150 -21.32 -2.38 -7.31
C ASN A 150 -22.28 -2.03 -6.16
N ARG A 151 -23.04 -0.93 -6.27
CA ARG A 151 -24.11 -0.58 -5.33
C ARG A 151 -25.19 -1.65 -5.27
N LYS A 152 -25.69 -2.07 -6.43
CA LYS A 152 -26.70 -3.13 -6.51
C LYS A 152 -26.23 -4.47 -5.94
N LEU A 153 -25.00 -4.88 -6.24
CA LEU A 153 -24.46 -6.18 -5.83
C LEU A 153 -24.12 -6.26 -4.33
N TYR A 154 -23.70 -5.15 -3.72
CA TYR A 154 -23.08 -5.18 -2.38
C TYR A 154 -23.76 -4.31 -1.34
N PHE A 155 -24.67 -3.44 -1.76
CA PHE A 155 -25.22 -2.39 -0.92
C PHE A 155 -26.74 -2.25 -0.97
N ASP A 156 -27.42 -2.90 -1.93
CA ASP A 156 -28.88 -2.99 -1.95
C ASP A 156 -29.38 -3.98 -0.87
N ILE A 157 -30.16 -3.43 0.06
CA ILE A 157 -31.26 -4.07 0.79
C ILE A 157 -32.53 -3.54 0.14
#